data_AF-A0A212ERJ2-F1
#
_entry.id   AF-A0A212ERJ2-F1
#
_cell.length_a   1.000
_cell.length_b   1.000
_cell.length_c   1.000
_cell.angle_alpha   90.00
_cell.angle_beta   90.00
_cell.angle_gamma   90.00
#
_symmetry.space_group_name_H-M   'P 1'
#
loop_
_entity.id
_entity.type
_entity.pdbx_description
1 polymer ?
#
loop_
_entity_poly.entity_id
_entity_poly.type
_entity_poly.pdbx_seq_one_letter_code
_entity_poly.pdbx_strand_id
1 'polypeptide(L)'
;MRSNNVYIQYIYSALLGVGFCRKFPPGFKFGAATAAYQVEGAWNVSDKSASIWDTFVHTRPEIIADRSNGDVACDSYNQWMKDVEIASELGLDFYRFSLSWPRILPNGFANKISEDGVKFYSNLIDALLERGIEPVVTIYHWDLPQNLQDLGEAAELALQLMGGLYSHPIFSKKGGWPEQIERLVAEKSKQEGFSKSRLPEFTKEEKKIVRGTYDFFGLNYYTSRTARRARGEVVGPWPLSGAPDIDVIISVRPEWPQAGTSWLYVYPEGFRKLISWLKKQYGNVEIFITENGFLTSGEDLEDQARIDYHKEHLEQVLLAIQEDKANVVAYTAWSMLDNFEWSDGYRSKFGLYEVDFNDPARVRRPRASAQFYKEIVQAK
;
A
#
# COMPACT_ATOMS: atom_id res chain seq x y z
N MET A 1 -28.70 -19.26 -18.90
CA MET A 1 -27.79 -19.92 -17.93
C MET A 1 -27.36 -18.84 -16.95
N ARG A 2 -27.34 -19.17 -15.65
CA ARG A 2 -27.54 -18.24 -14.53
C ARG A 2 -26.43 -17.18 -14.43
N SER A 3 -26.84 -15.90 -14.40
CA SER A 3 -25.99 -14.76 -14.03
C SER A 3 -25.77 -14.79 -12.51
N ASN A 4 -24.55 -15.09 -12.08
CA ASN A 4 -24.13 -14.86 -10.70
C ASN A 4 -23.85 -13.37 -10.54
N ASN A 5 -24.87 -12.60 -10.17
CA ASN A 5 -24.63 -11.26 -9.66
C ASN A 5 -24.01 -11.41 -8.27
N VAL A 6 -22.76 -11.01 -8.08
CA VAL A 6 -22.15 -10.94 -6.76
C VAL A 6 -22.76 -9.75 -6.01
N TYR A 7 -23.71 -10.09 -5.15
CA TYR A 7 -24.27 -9.19 -4.16
C TYR A 7 -23.53 -9.41 -2.84
N ILE A 8 -22.99 -8.35 -2.24
CA ILE A 8 -22.56 -8.37 -0.84
C ILE A 8 -23.83 -8.47 0.01
N GLN A 9 -24.25 -9.69 0.27
CA GLN A 9 -25.47 -10.00 1.01
C GLN A 9 -25.13 -10.24 2.48
N TYR A 10 -25.74 -9.47 3.37
CA TYR A 10 -25.71 -9.72 4.81
C TYR A 10 -26.83 -10.66 5.23
N ILE A 11 -26.47 -11.61 6.09
CA ILE A 11 -27.41 -12.23 7.03
C ILE A 11 -27.30 -11.43 8.33
N TYR A 12 -28.34 -10.68 8.68
CA TYR A 12 -28.53 -10.18 10.05
C TYR A 12 -30.01 -10.27 10.46
N SER A 13 -30.18 -10.74 11.70
CA SER A 13 -31.36 -10.76 12.55
C SER A 13 -32.70 -11.11 11.91
N ALA A 14 -33.26 -12.25 12.35
CA ALA A 14 -34.66 -12.60 12.18
C ALA A 14 -35.56 -11.49 12.74
N LEU A 15 -36.03 -10.60 11.85
CA LEU A 15 -37.28 -9.82 11.86
C LEU A 15 -37.09 -8.65 10.89
N LEU A 16 -37.80 -8.70 9.75
CA LEU A 16 -37.83 -7.71 8.66
C LEU A 16 -36.70 -7.86 7.61
N GLY A 17 -36.86 -8.84 6.72
CA GLY A 17 -35.98 -9.08 5.57
C GLY A 17 -36.04 -7.97 4.50
N VAL A 18 -35.23 -6.92 4.70
CA VAL A 18 -34.82 -6.00 3.64
C VAL A 18 -33.30 -5.87 3.73
N GLY A 19 -32.57 -6.67 2.94
CA GLY A 19 -31.12 -6.51 2.82
C GLY A 19 -30.81 -5.20 2.10
N PHE A 20 -30.25 -4.22 2.81
CA PHE A 20 -29.71 -3.02 2.17
C PHE A 20 -28.42 -3.38 1.44
N CYS A 21 -28.45 -3.39 0.11
CA CYS A 21 -27.25 -3.55 -0.72
C CYS A 21 -26.55 -2.19 -0.82
N ARG A 22 -25.35 -2.07 -0.25
CA ARG A 22 -24.53 -0.84 -0.35
C ARG A 22 -23.81 -0.82 -1.70
N LYS A 23 -23.78 0.34 -2.34
CA LYS A 23 -23.02 0.60 -3.59
C LYS A 23 -22.02 1.73 -3.39
N PHE A 24 -20.91 1.68 -4.12
CA PHE A 24 -19.99 2.80 -4.16
C PHE A 24 -20.66 4.04 -4.78
N PRO A 25 -20.29 5.26 -4.36
CA PRO A 25 -20.91 6.46 -4.90
C PRO A 25 -20.53 6.63 -6.38
N PRO A 26 -21.40 7.29 -7.18
CA PRO A 26 -21.06 7.63 -8.56
C PRO A 26 -19.73 8.39 -8.63
N GLY A 27 -18.87 7.99 -9.57
CA GLY A 27 -17.54 8.58 -9.75
C GLY A 27 -16.44 7.99 -8.87
N PHE A 28 -16.76 7.05 -7.96
CA PHE A 28 -15.72 6.29 -7.26
C PHE A 28 -14.94 5.43 -8.25
N LYS A 29 -13.60 5.49 -8.17
CA LYS A 29 -12.71 4.81 -9.10
C LYS A 29 -12.08 3.55 -8.50
N PHE A 30 -11.95 2.52 -9.30
CA PHE A 30 -11.23 1.29 -8.96
C PHE A 30 -10.00 1.09 -9.82
N GLY A 31 -8.92 0.62 -9.21
CA GLY A 31 -7.68 0.29 -9.89
C GLY A 31 -6.95 -0.88 -9.26
N ALA A 32 -5.84 -1.27 -9.86
CA ALA A 32 -4.89 -2.21 -9.30
C ALA A 32 -3.49 -1.61 -9.37
N ALA A 33 -2.59 -2.09 -8.51
CA ALA A 33 -1.25 -1.52 -8.37
C ALA A 33 -0.14 -2.53 -8.63
N THR A 34 1.00 -2.00 -9.09
CA THR A 34 2.32 -2.66 -9.12
C THR A 34 3.42 -1.64 -8.76
N ALA A 35 4.65 -2.12 -8.59
CA ALA A 35 5.84 -1.28 -8.45
C ALA A 35 6.97 -1.78 -9.35
N ALA A 36 7.75 -0.84 -9.89
CA ALA A 36 8.71 -1.04 -10.96
C ALA A 36 9.67 -2.21 -10.69
N TYR A 37 10.40 -2.17 -9.56
CA TYR A 37 11.36 -3.23 -9.23
C TYR A 37 10.68 -4.60 -9.02
N GLN A 38 9.43 -4.61 -8.58
CA GLN A 38 8.71 -5.84 -8.28
C GLN A 38 8.21 -6.57 -9.52
N VAL A 39 7.98 -5.87 -10.64
CA VAL A 39 7.35 -6.44 -11.86
C VAL A 39 8.17 -6.29 -13.14
N GLU A 40 8.97 -5.23 -13.30
CA GLU A 40 9.57 -4.89 -14.60
C GLU A 40 10.62 -5.90 -15.07
N GLY A 41 11.57 -6.27 -14.20
CA GLY A 41 12.78 -6.95 -14.62
C GLY A 41 13.67 -6.08 -15.51
N ALA A 42 14.36 -6.72 -16.45
CA ALA A 42 15.24 -6.07 -17.41
C ALA A 42 16.20 -5.09 -16.71
N TRP A 43 16.80 -5.56 -15.60
CA TRP A 43 17.43 -4.69 -14.61
C TRP A 43 18.69 -3.98 -15.13
N ASN A 44 19.34 -4.53 -16.15
CA ASN A 44 20.55 -4.02 -16.80
C ASN A 44 20.40 -3.90 -18.32
N VAL A 45 19.16 -3.85 -18.83
CA VAL A 45 18.87 -3.71 -20.26
C VAL A 45 18.92 -2.23 -20.66
N SER A 46 19.34 -1.98 -21.91
CA SER A 46 19.58 -0.65 -22.45
C SER A 46 20.58 0.12 -21.61
N ASP A 47 20.23 1.31 -21.12
CA ASP A 47 21.08 2.16 -20.29
C ASP A 47 20.60 2.24 -18.84
N LYS A 48 19.66 1.39 -18.41
CA LYS A 48 19.26 1.32 -17.00
C LYS A 48 20.47 0.99 -16.13
N SER A 49 20.71 1.81 -15.10
CA SER A 49 21.72 1.53 -14.09
C SER A 49 21.20 0.64 -12.97
N ALA A 50 22.13 0.09 -12.19
CA ALA A 50 21.80 -0.60 -10.96
C ALA A 50 21.11 0.35 -9.97
N SER A 51 20.01 -0.12 -9.39
CA SER A 51 19.32 0.48 -8.24
C SER A 51 19.95 0.00 -6.93
N ILE A 52 19.51 0.60 -5.81
CA ILE A 52 19.85 0.10 -4.47
C ILE A 52 19.40 -1.35 -4.27
N TRP A 53 18.28 -1.72 -4.89
CA TRP A 53 17.69 -3.05 -4.79
C TRP A 53 18.47 -4.09 -5.59
N ASP A 54 18.88 -3.75 -6.81
CA ASP A 54 19.79 -4.58 -7.63
C ASP A 54 21.06 -4.89 -6.83
N THR A 55 21.69 -3.84 -6.29
CA THR A 55 22.91 -3.97 -5.48
C THR A 55 22.67 -4.84 -4.25
N PHE A 56 21.57 -4.61 -3.54
CA PHE A 56 21.24 -5.32 -2.30
C PHE A 56 21.07 -6.82 -2.54
N VAL A 57 20.25 -7.24 -3.51
CA VAL A 57 19.97 -8.67 -3.76
C VAL A 57 21.16 -9.40 -4.40
N HIS A 58 21.98 -8.72 -5.20
CA HIS A 58 23.18 -9.33 -5.80
C HIS A 58 24.31 -9.50 -4.77
N THR A 59 24.43 -8.58 -3.80
CA THR A 59 25.49 -8.63 -2.79
C THR A 59 25.10 -9.41 -1.53
N ARG A 60 23.81 -9.44 -1.19
CA ARG A 60 23.27 -10.07 0.02
C ARG A 60 22.06 -10.98 -0.28
N PRO A 61 22.19 -11.95 -1.21
CA PRO A 61 21.07 -12.81 -1.59
C PRO A 61 20.52 -13.64 -0.42
N GLU A 62 21.33 -13.88 0.62
CA GLU A 62 20.93 -14.64 1.80
C GLU A 62 19.90 -13.92 2.69
N ILE A 63 19.67 -12.61 2.47
CA ILE A 63 18.65 -11.85 3.20
C ILE A 63 17.26 -12.08 2.58
N ILE A 64 17.19 -12.47 1.30
CA ILE A 64 15.92 -12.79 0.65
C ILE A 64 15.53 -14.23 1.01
N ALA A 65 14.29 -14.41 1.47
CA ALA A 65 13.82 -15.65 2.08
C ALA A 65 13.90 -16.88 1.15
N ASP A 66 13.82 -16.69 -0.16
CA ASP A 66 14.03 -17.71 -1.19
C ASP A 66 15.29 -17.47 -2.05
N ARG A 67 16.10 -16.47 -1.70
CA ARG A 67 17.30 -16.02 -2.42
C ARG A 67 17.05 -15.57 -3.86
N SER A 68 15.81 -15.23 -4.20
CA SER A 68 15.46 -14.67 -5.50
C SER A 68 15.86 -13.20 -5.63
N ASN A 69 15.69 -12.63 -6.83
CA ASN A 69 15.95 -11.23 -7.14
C ASN A 69 14.91 -10.68 -8.14
N GLY A 70 14.95 -9.38 -8.37
CA GLY A 70 14.09 -8.66 -9.32
C GLY A 70 14.63 -8.59 -10.74
N ASP A 71 15.64 -9.39 -11.11
CA ASP A 71 16.35 -9.25 -12.40
C ASP A 71 15.41 -9.44 -13.60
N VAL A 72 14.48 -10.38 -13.46
CA VAL A 72 13.42 -10.69 -14.44
C VAL A 72 12.04 -10.33 -13.90
N ALA A 73 11.75 -10.59 -12.61
CA ALA A 73 10.44 -10.32 -12.02
C ALA A 73 9.29 -10.92 -12.85
N CYS A 74 8.23 -10.14 -13.13
CA CYS A 74 7.13 -10.51 -14.02
C CYS A 74 7.48 -10.30 -15.51
N ASP A 75 8.66 -9.76 -15.80
CA ASP A 75 9.10 -9.35 -17.13
C ASP A 75 8.16 -8.30 -17.77
N SER A 76 7.56 -7.44 -16.94
CA SER A 76 6.65 -6.38 -17.38
C SER A 76 7.34 -5.35 -18.27
N TYR A 77 8.67 -5.22 -18.22
CA TYR A 77 9.40 -4.39 -19.19
C TYR A 77 9.18 -4.85 -20.63
N ASN A 78 9.15 -6.16 -20.88
CA ASN A 78 8.90 -6.73 -22.21
C ASN A 78 7.43 -7.10 -22.43
N GLN A 79 6.64 -7.22 -21.36
CA GLN A 79 5.28 -7.74 -21.39
C GLN A 79 4.20 -6.73 -20.94
N TRP A 80 4.54 -5.43 -20.89
CA TRP A 80 3.62 -4.36 -20.48
C TRP A 80 2.28 -4.37 -21.23
N MET A 81 2.23 -4.81 -22.49
CA MET A 81 0.97 -4.95 -23.24
C MET A 81 0.02 -5.97 -22.60
N LYS A 82 0.54 -7.10 -22.09
CA LYS A 82 -0.27 -8.10 -21.38
C LYS A 82 -0.81 -7.54 -20.07
N ASP A 83 -0.02 -6.71 -19.40
CA ASP A 83 -0.43 -6.08 -18.16
C ASP A 83 -1.54 -5.05 -18.40
N VAL A 84 -1.49 -4.32 -19.52
CA VAL A 84 -2.58 -3.43 -19.99
C VAL A 84 -3.84 -4.22 -20.37
N GLU A 85 -3.68 -5.38 -21.02
CA GLU A 85 -4.80 -6.28 -21.34
C GLU A 85 -5.50 -6.77 -20.06
N ILE A 86 -4.73 -7.21 -19.06
CA ILE A 86 -5.27 -7.63 -17.75
C ILE A 86 -6.00 -6.47 -17.06
N ALA A 87 -5.41 -5.27 -17.04
CA ALA A 87 -6.06 -4.09 -16.48
C ALA A 87 -7.40 -3.78 -17.17
N SER A 88 -7.44 -3.91 -18.50
CA SER A 88 -8.65 -3.75 -19.31
C SER A 88 -9.67 -4.86 -19.04
N GLU A 89 -9.25 -6.12 -18.91
CA GLU A 89 -10.11 -7.26 -18.60
C GLU A 89 -10.77 -7.16 -17.22
N LEU A 90 -10.04 -6.64 -16.23
CA LEU A 90 -10.55 -6.32 -14.89
C LEU A 90 -11.53 -5.13 -14.90
N GLY A 91 -11.53 -4.32 -15.97
CA GLY A 91 -12.39 -3.16 -16.12
C GLY A 91 -11.96 -1.95 -15.30
N LEU A 92 -10.66 -1.84 -14.97
CA LEU A 92 -10.12 -0.80 -14.09
C LEU A 92 -10.35 0.61 -14.65
N ASP A 93 -10.68 1.57 -13.76
CA ASP A 93 -10.71 3.00 -14.11
C ASP A 93 -9.29 3.57 -14.22
N PHE A 94 -8.37 3.05 -13.41
CA PHE A 94 -6.98 3.49 -13.39
C PHE A 94 -6.03 2.34 -13.07
N TYR A 95 -4.77 2.50 -13.45
CA TYR A 95 -3.68 1.60 -13.10
C TYR A 95 -2.58 2.36 -12.39
N ARG A 96 -2.26 1.96 -11.16
CA ARG A 96 -1.18 2.57 -10.38
C ARG A 96 0.12 1.81 -10.60
N PHE A 97 1.15 2.50 -11.09
CA PHE A 97 2.49 1.94 -11.25
C PHE A 97 3.55 2.97 -10.83
N SER A 98 4.77 2.52 -10.56
CA SER A 98 5.88 3.44 -10.24
C SER A 98 6.85 3.58 -11.39
N LEU A 99 7.59 4.69 -11.43
CA LEU A 99 8.71 4.84 -12.35
C LEU A 99 10.01 4.35 -11.68
N SER A 100 10.78 3.53 -12.38
CA SER A 100 12.16 3.23 -12.03
C SER A 100 13.05 4.44 -12.31
N TRP A 101 13.44 5.16 -11.25
CA TRP A 101 14.38 6.29 -11.33
C TRP A 101 15.64 5.94 -12.14
N PRO A 102 16.40 4.85 -11.88
CA PRO A 102 17.61 4.54 -12.65
C PRO A 102 17.34 4.11 -14.10
N ARG A 103 16.08 3.85 -14.46
CA ARG A 103 15.67 3.61 -15.86
C ARG A 103 15.45 4.92 -16.62
N ILE A 104 14.99 5.98 -15.94
CA ILE A 104 14.79 7.31 -16.57
C ILE A 104 16.06 8.16 -16.48
N LEU A 105 16.73 8.14 -15.33
CA LEU A 105 17.94 8.90 -15.01
C LEU A 105 19.08 7.93 -14.64
N PRO A 106 19.80 7.34 -15.62
CA PRO A 106 20.82 6.31 -15.39
C PRO A 106 22.00 6.70 -14.49
N ASN A 107 22.26 7.99 -14.31
CA ASN A 107 23.28 8.46 -13.37
C ASN A 107 22.67 9.09 -12.11
N GLY A 108 21.35 8.99 -11.94
CA GLY A 108 20.58 9.58 -10.85
C GLY A 108 20.17 11.04 -11.04
N PHE A 109 20.71 11.75 -12.05
CA PHE A 109 20.52 13.18 -12.21
C PHE A 109 19.85 13.53 -13.55
N ALA A 110 19.12 14.65 -13.60
CA ALA A 110 18.41 15.13 -14.79
C ALA A 110 19.33 15.53 -15.97
N ASN A 111 20.65 15.48 -15.80
CA ASN A 111 21.62 15.79 -16.87
C ASN A 111 21.88 14.63 -17.82
N LYS A 112 21.43 13.41 -17.49
CA LYS A 112 21.41 12.27 -18.40
C LYS A 112 20.06 11.57 -18.30
N ILE A 113 19.29 11.64 -19.38
CA ILE A 113 17.96 11.04 -19.49
C ILE A 113 18.03 9.88 -20.48
N SER A 114 17.46 8.74 -20.11
CA SER A 114 17.35 7.56 -20.98
C SER A 114 16.18 7.74 -21.97
N GLU A 115 16.46 7.72 -23.27
CA GLU A 115 15.43 7.73 -24.30
C GLU A 115 14.61 6.42 -24.28
N ASP A 116 15.26 5.28 -24.07
CA ASP A 116 14.60 3.97 -23.99
C ASP A 116 13.68 3.87 -22.77
N GLY A 117 14.14 4.36 -21.61
CA GLY A 117 13.35 4.41 -20.39
C GLY A 117 12.12 5.31 -20.53
N VAL A 118 12.29 6.51 -21.10
CA VAL A 118 11.16 7.41 -21.40
C VAL A 118 10.19 6.77 -22.37
N LYS A 119 10.68 6.12 -23.42
CA LYS A 119 9.86 5.43 -24.42
C LYS A 119 9.06 4.28 -23.81
N PHE A 120 9.67 3.48 -22.93
CA PHE A 120 8.97 2.40 -22.22
C PHE A 120 7.76 2.93 -21.43
N TYR A 121 7.95 3.95 -20.58
CA TYR A 121 6.82 4.51 -19.81
C TYR A 121 5.81 5.24 -20.69
N SER A 122 6.26 5.91 -21.76
CA SER A 122 5.35 6.57 -22.71
C SER A 122 4.44 5.55 -23.38
N ASN A 123 5.00 4.43 -23.88
CA ASN A 123 4.21 3.37 -24.50
C ASN A 123 3.19 2.75 -23.52
N LEU A 124 3.59 2.52 -22.27
CA LEU A 124 2.69 2.01 -21.23
C LEU A 124 1.53 3.01 -20.96
N ILE A 125 1.86 4.29 -20.79
CA ILE A 125 0.90 5.36 -20.54
C ILE A 125 -0.08 5.49 -21.72
N ASP A 126 0.43 5.55 -22.95
CA ASP A 126 -0.38 5.72 -24.15
C ASP A 126 -1.34 4.53 -24.32
N ALA A 127 -0.86 3.29 -24.11
CA ALA A 127 -1.70 2.11 -24.21
C ALA A 127 -2.78 2.02 -23.12
N LEU A 128 -2.50 2.47 -21.90
CA LEU A 128 -3.52 2.59 -20.84
C LEU A 128 -4.60 3.60 -21.25
N LEU A 129 -4.19 4.78 -21.72
CA LEU A 129 -5.11 5.84 -22.16
C LEU A 129 -5.96 5.41 -23.35
N GLU A 130 -5.40 4.68 -24.32
CA GLU A 130 -6.13 4.08 -25.45
C GLU A 130 -7.23 3.10 -25.00
N ARG A 131 -7.04 2.44 -23.85
CA ARG A 131 -8.03 1.55 -23.23
C ARG A 131 -8.97 2.27 -22.25
N GLY A 132 -8.85 3.59 -22.11
CA GLY A 132 -9.64 4.39 -21.18
C GLY A 132 -9.26 4.21 -19.71
N ILE A 133 -8.04 3.74 -19.45
CA ILE A 133 -7.50 3.49 -18.10
C ILE A 133 -6.56 4.63 -17.75
N GLU A 134 -6.84 5.33 -16.64
CA GLU A 134 -6.02 6.45 -16.19
C GLU A 134 -4.69 5.97 -15.57
N PRO A 135 -3.53 6.48 -15.99
CA PRO A 135 -2.25 6.14 -15.36
C PRO A 135 -2.07 6.93 -14.05
N VAL A 136 -1.91 6.23 -12.92
CA VAL A 136 -1.58 6.85 -11.62
C VAL A 136 -0.14 6.53 -11.27
N VAL A 137 0.74 7.53 -11.39
CA VAL A 137 2.19 7.33 -11.31
C VAL A 137 2.73 7.61 -9.91
N THR A 138 3.39 6.62 -9.31
CA THR A 138 4.12 6.79 -8.04
C THR A 138 5.59 7.10 -8.31
N ILE A 139 6.06 8.28 -7.90
CA ILE A 139 7.45 8.76 -8.17
C ILE A 139 8.47 8.11 -7.23
N TYR A 140 8.06 7.79 -6.00
CA TYR A 140 8.86 7.05 -5.02
C TYR A 140 7.92 6.19 -4.19
N HIS A 141 8.19 4.89 -4.12
CA HIS A 141 7.24 3.90 -3.62
C HIS A 141 7.98 3.07 -2.58
N TRP A 142 7.88 3.43 -1.28
CA TRP A 142 8.29 2.64 -0.11
C TRP A 142 8.10 3.34 1.26
N ASP A 143 7.10 2.89 2.03
CA ASP A 143 6.82 3.30 3.42
C ASP A 143 5.66 2.49 4.10
N LEU A 144 5.85 2.21 5.40
CA LEU A 144 5.12 1.28 6.29
C LEU A 144 4.15 2.05 7.27
N PRO A 145 3.25 1.39 8.05
CA PRO A 145 1.79 1.59 8.04
C PRO A 145 1.18 1.87 9.43
N GLN A 146 -0.06 2.32 9.62
CA GLN A 146 -0.61 2.24 10.99
C GLN A 146 -2.12 2.20 11.13
N ASN A 147 -2.61 1.56 12.19
CA ASN A 147 -3.93 1.81 12.78
C ASN A 147 -3.84 2.21 14.27
N LEU A 148 -4.96 2.75 14.75
CA LEU A 148 -5.31 3.00 16.13
C LEU A 148 -6.84 3.06 16.16
N GLN A 149 -7.47 2.50 17.19
CA GLN A 149 -8.44 3.23 18.01
C GLN A 149 -8.84 2.33 19.19
N ASP A 150 -8.76 2.94 20.37
CA ASP A 150 -9.31 2.53 21.68
C ASP A 150 -8.33 1.85 22.65
N LEU A 151 -7.41 2.66 23.23
CA LEU A 151 -7.19 2.82 24.69
C LEU A 151 -5.90 3.61 24.99
N GLY A 152 -6.02 4.95 25.12
CA GLY A 152 -5.07 5.84 25.83
C GLY A 152 -3.71 6.13 25.18
N GLU A 153 -3.50 7.35 24.70
CA GLU A 153 -2.20 8.01 24.37
C GLU A 153 -1.17 7.25 23.52
N ALA A 154 -0.66 6.10 23.97
CA ALA A 154 0.38 5.30 23.31
C ALA A 154 0.10 4.99 21.84
N ALA A 155 -1.16 4.67 21.55
CA ALA A 155 -1.55 4.30 20.22
C ALA A 155 -1.60 5.56 19.31
N GLU A 156 -1.92 6.75 19.85
CA GLU A 156 -1.86 8.05 19.12
C GLU A 156 -0.42 8.40 18.81
N LEU A 157 0.46 8.25 19.79
CA LEU A 157 1.89 8.44 19.59
C LEU A 157 2.44 7.51 18.51
N ALA A 158 2.03 6.23 18.51
CA ALA A 158 2.45 5.32 17.46
C ALA A 158 1.95 5.81 16.09
N LEU A 159 0.65 6.16 15.96
CA LEU A 159 0.09 6.65 14.68
C LEU A 159 0.83 7.88 14.15
N GLN A 160 1.13 8.80 15.06
CA GLN A 160 1.88 10.00 14.74
C GLN A 160 3.34 9.69 14.37
N LEU A 161 3.96 8.68 14.99
CA LEU A 161 5.31 8.24 14.65
C LEU A 161 5.37 7.55 13.28
N MET A 162 4.36 6.76 12.92
CA MET A 162 4.36 6.04 11.64
C MET A 162 3.84 6.87 10.48
N GLY A 163 2.60 7.34 10.57
CA GLY A 163 1.96 8.12 9.51
C GLY A 163 2.11 9.63 9.73
N GLY A 164 2.06 10.09 10.98
CA GLY A 164 2.11 11.52 11.30
C GLY A 164 3.43 12.21 10.92
N LEU A 165 4.57 11.52 10.99
CA LEU A 165 5.85 12.10 10.57
C LEU A 165 5.82 12.52 9.09
N TYR A 166 5.12 11.79 8.24
CA TYR A 166 4.98 12.14 6.82
C TYR A 166 3.79 13.06 6.57
N SER A 167 2.64 12.75 7.19
CA SER A 167 1.39 13.45 6.92
C SER A 167 1.25 14.78 7.64
N HIS A 168 1.73 14.91 8.88
CA HIS A 168 1.53 16.13 9.67
C HIS A 168 2.24 17.37 9.06
N PRO A 169 3.49 17.27 8.55
CA PRO A 169 4.12 18.42 7.88
C PRO A 169 3.34 18.92 6.66
N ILE A 170 2.68 18.02 5.94
CA ILE A 170 2.00 18.29 4.67
C ILE A 170 0.54 18.73 4.88
N PHE A 171 -0.23 17.94 5.63
CA PHE A 171 -1.69 18.08 5.71
C PHE A 171 -2.18 18.91 6.92
N SER A 172 -1.38 19.02 7.98
CA SER A 172 -1.82 19.78 9.17
C SER A 172 -1.81 21.29 8.92
N LYS A 173 -2.69 22.02 9.61
CA LYS A 173 -2.67 23.49 9.57
C LYS A 173 -1.39 24.09 10.15
N LYS A 174 -0.74 23.38 11.10
CA LYS A 174 0.48 23.84 11.76
C LYS A 174 1.73 23.63 10.90
N GLY A 175 1.78 22.54 10.14
CA GLY A 175 3.01 22.05 9.50
C GLY A 175 4.06 21.58 10.51
N GLY A 176 5.20 21.12 10.02
CA GLY A 176 6.24 20.50 10.85
C GLY A 176 5.84 19.15 11.47
N TRP A 177 6.68 18.61 12.34
CA TRP A 177 6.42 17.32 12.98
C TRP A 177 5.22 17.37 13.94
N PRO A 178 4.62 16.22 14.27
CA PRO A 178 3.69 16.11 15.39
C PRO A 178 4.39 16.53 16.71
N GLU A 179 3.84 17.53 17.38
CA GLU A 179 4.45 18.20 18.55
C GLU A 179 4.82 17.22 19.70
N GLN A 180 3.97 16.21 19.92
CA GLN A 180 4.24 15.18 20.94
C GLN A 180 5.41 14.28 20.57
N ILE A 181 5.58 13.94 19.28
CA ILE A 181 6.68 13.10 18.81
C ILE A 181 8.00 13.86 18.87
N GLU A 182 8.01 15.11 18.42
CA GLU A 182 9.17 16.01 18.51
C GLU A 182 9.66 16.12 19.96
N ARG A 183 8.73 16.34 20.90
CA ARG A 183 9.05 16.42 22.32
C ARG A 183 9.62 15.10 22.88
N LEU A 184 8.94 13.96 22.64
CA LEU A 184 9.34 12.68 23.20
C LEU A 184 10.70 12.21 22.66
N VAL A 185 10.96 12.39 21.36
CA VAL A 185 12.25 12.05 20.76
C VAL A 185 13.36 12.93 21.33
N ALA A 186 13.12 14.22 21.56
CA ALA A 186 14.09 15.12 22.19
C ALA A 186 14.38 14.73 23.65
N GLU A 187 13.35 14.39 24.42
CA GLU A 187 13.49 13.89 25.80
C GLU A 187 14.29 12.58 25.84
N LYS A 188 13.98 11.63 24.94
CA LYS A 188 14.71 10.35 24.82
C LYS A 188 16.17 10.55 24.40
N SER A 189 16.41 11.41 23.42
CA SER A 189 17.76 11.76 22.94
C SER A 189 18.61 12.31 24.09
N LYS A 190 18.03 13.19 24.92
CA LYS A 190 18.72 13.72 26.10
C LYS A 190 19.02 12.64 27.15
N GLN A 191 18.08 11.72 27.40
CA GLN A 191 18.28 10.61 28.32
C GLN A 191 19.39 9.65 27.87
N GLU A 192 19.54 9.46 26.57
CA GLU A 192 20.59 8.64 25.95
C GLU A 192 21.94 9.37 25.81
N GLY A 193 22.03 10.62 26.25
CA GLY A 193 23.27 11.39 26.26
C GLY A 193 23.60 12.13 24.97
N PHE A 194 22.66 12.24 24.02
CA PHE A 194 22.85 13.06 22.83
C PHE A 194 22.81 14.55 23.18
N SER A 195 23.69 15.34 22.57
CA SER A 195 23.75 16.80 22.76
C SER A 195 22.62 17.56 22.05
N LYS A 196 21.93 16.91 21.11
CA LYS A 196 20.78 17.42 20.35
C LYS A 196 19.78 16.29 20.10
N SER A 197 18.53 16.65 19.77
CA SER A 197 17.51 15.67 19.35
C SER A 197 17.97 14.88 18.13
N ARG A 198 17.65 13.58 18.11
CA ARG A 198 17.82 12.71 16.93
C ARG A 198 16.83 13.03 15.80
N LEU A 199 15.71 13.68 16.12
CA LEU A 199 14.76 14.21 15.13
C LEU A 199 15.13 15.67 14.80
N PRO A 200 15.54 15.98 13.55
CA PRO A 200 15.89 17.35 13.16
C PRO A 200 14.70 18.30 13.26
N GLU A 201 14.93 19.53 13.73
CA GLU A 201 13.86 20.53 13.80
C GLU A 201 13.59 21.15 12.42
N PHE A 202 12.32 21.44 12.14
CA PHE A 202 11.94 22.24 10.99
C PHE A 202 12.13 23.74 11.24
N THR A 203 12.80 24.42 10.32
CA THR A 203 12.80 25.89 10.25
C THR A 203 11.41 26.42 9.89
N LYS A 204 11.16 27.72 10.13
CA LYS A 204 9.88 28.33 9.77
C LYS A 204 9.64 28.34 8.26
N GLU A 205 10.72 28.51 7.51
CA GLU A 205 10.76 28.53 6.06
C GLU A 205 10.42 27.16 5.48
N GLU A 206 11.02 26.08 6.01
CA GLU A 206 10.71 24.72 5.57
C GLU A 206 9.25 24.33 5.89
N LYS A 207 8.73 24.68 7.08
CA LYS A 207 7.31 24.46 7.39
C LYS A 207 6.40 25.14 6.37
N LYS A 208 6.76 26.34 5.91
CA LYS A 208 5.98 27.08 4.92
C LYS A 208 6.02 26.43 3.53
N ILE A 209 7.16 25.84 3.15
CA ILE A 209 7.33 25.17 1.86
C ILE A 209 6.56 23.85 1.80
N VAL A 210 6.58 23.06 2.88
CA VAL A 210 5.98 21.71 2.90
C VAL A 210 4.48 21.73 3.20
N ARG A 211 4.01 22.67 4.02
CA ARG A 211 2.60 22.69 4.41
C ARG A 211 1.69 23.01 3.22
N GLY A 212 0.73 22.13 2.97
CA GLY A 212 -0.25 22.28 1.90
C GLY A 212 0.23 21.78 0.53
N THR A 213 1.34 21.06 0.45
CA THR A 213 1.83 20.47 -0.81
C THR A 213 1.12 19.15 -1.11
N TYR A 214 -0.20 19.20 -1.24
CA TYR A 214 -1.03 18.04 -1.56
C TYR A 214 -2.27 18.46 -2.35
N ASP A 215 -2.70 17.57 -3.24
CA ASP A 215 -4.03 17.63 -3.87
C ASP A 215 -4.99 16.60 -3.24
N PHE A 216 -4.46 15.44 -2.85
CA PHE A 216 -5.17 14.36 -2.15
C PHE A 216 -4.23 13.61 -1.18
N PHE A 217 -4.79 12.73 -0.36
CA PHE A 217 -4.06 11.86 0.57
C PHE A 217 -4.00 10.42 0.01
N GLY A 218 -2.82 9.94 -0.35
CA GLY A 218 -2.60 8.53 -0.70
C GLY A 218 -2.49 7.66 0.55
N LEU A 219 -3.27 6.57 0.62
CA LEU A 219 -3.31 5.67 1.77
C LEU A 219 -3.08 4.21 1.37
N ASN A 220 -2.00 3.63 1.91
CA ASN A 220 -1.78 2.18 1.92
C ASN A 220 -2.29 1.60 3.24
N TYR A 221 -3.14 0.58 3.19
CA TYR A 221 -3.62 -0.13 4.37
C TYR A 221 -3.64 -1.64 4.17
N TYR A 222 -3.14 -2.39 5.15
CA TYR A 222 -3.09 -3.86 5.09
C TYR A 222 -3.53 -4.55 6.37
N THR A 223 -3.10 -4.01 7.51
CA THR A 223 -3.18 -4.70 8.78
C THR A 223 -3.35 -3.71 9.91
N SER A 224 -3.70 -4.26 11.07
CA SER A 224 -3.75 -3.56 12.33
C SER A 224 -2.80 -4.14 13.37
N ARG A 225 -2.53 -3.33 14.39
CA ARG A 225 -1.78 -3.64 15.61
C ARG A 225 -2.47 -2.99 16.81
N THR A 226 -2.11 -3.45 18.00
CA THR A 226 -2.43 -2.81 19.28
C THR A 226 -1.18 -2.13 19.83
N ALA A 227 -1.34 -1.02 20.55
CA ALA A 227 -0.24 -0.29 21.14
C ALA A 227 -0.54 0.09 22.59
N ARG A 228 0.49 0.06 23.45
CA ARG A 228 0.41 0.49 24.86
C ARG A 228 1.74 1.06 25.33
N ARG A 229 1.74 1.90 26.37
CA ARG A 229 2.99 2.32 27.02
C ARG A 229 3.72 1.11 27.63
N ALA A 230 5.05 1.16 27.59
CA ALA A 230 5.89 0.29 28.40
C ALA A 230 5.73 0.65 29.89
N ARG A 231 5.76 -0.39 30.72
CA ARG A 231 5.70 -0.41 32.19
C ARG A 231 6.99 -1.02 32.74
N GLY A 232 8.13 -0.63 32.18
CA GLY A 232 9.46 -1.14 32.53
C GLY A 232 9.93 -2.33 31.69
N GLU A 233 9.15 -2.80 30.71
CA GLU A 233 9.63 -3.82 29.78
C GLU A 233 10.63 -3.24 28.75
N VAL A 234 11.48 -4.11 28.21
CA VAL A 234 12.31 -3.78 27.04
C VAL A 234 11.40 -3.62 25.84
N VAL A 235 11.44 -2.45 25.21
CA VAL A 235 10.64 -2.13 24.03
C VAL A 235 11.27 -2.79 22.80
N GLY A 236 10.47 -3.55 22.05
CA GLY A 236 10.91 -4.19 20.82
C GLY A 236 11.21 -3.20 19.69
N PRO A 237 11.87 -3.66 18.60
CA PRO A 237 12.16 -2.81 17.46
C PRO A 237 10.90 -2.29 16.75
N TRP A 238 11.04 -1.06 16.24
CA TRP A 238 10.11 -0.44 15.31
C TRP A 238 10.22 -1.08 13.93
N PRO A 239 9.11 -1.21 13.17
CA PRO A 239 7.74 -0.80 13.50
C PRO A 239 6.83 -1.92 14.03
N LEU A 240 7.28 -3.18 14.03
CA LEU A 240 6.38 -4.32 14.21
C LEU A 240 6.12 -4.72 15.67
N SER A 241 7.05 -4.40 16.58
CA SER A 241 7.02 -4.91 17.96
C SER A 241 7.16 -3.85 19.06
N GLY A 242 7.59 -2.64 18.70
CA GLY A 242 7.66 -1.52 19.64
C GLY A 242 8.15 -0.25 19.00
N ALA A 243 8.14 0.85 19.74
CA ALA A 243 8.64 2.16 19.36
C ALA A 243 9.51 2.69 20.52
N PRO A 244 10.81 2.38 20.54
CA PRO A 244 11.70 2.71 21.67
C PRO A 244 11.77 4.22 21.96
N ASP A 245 11.65 5.04 20.93
CA ASP A 245 11.73 6.51 21.03
C ASP A 245 10.56 7.15 21.76
N ILE A 246 9.44 6.43 21.88
CA ILE A 246 8.22 6.88 22.55
C ILE A 246 7.76 5.90 23.63
N ASP A 247 8.59 4.94 24.02
CA ASP A 247 8.32 3.87 24.99
C ASP A 247 6.96 3.17 24.77
N VAL A 248 6.65 2.81 23.52
CA VAL A 248 5.42 2.09 23.15
C VAL A 248 5.71 0.65 22.76
N ILE A 249 4.92 -0.28 23.27
CA ILE A 249 4.93 -1.69 22.86
C ILE A 249 3.83 -1.87 21.82
N ILE A 250 4.18 -2.54 20.72
CA ILE A 250 3.28 -2.86 19.61
C ILE A 250 3.06 -4.37 19.61
N SER A 251 1.80 -4.79 19.54
CA SER A 251 1.42 -6.20 19.59
C SER A 251 0.23 -6.48 18.69
N VAL A 252 -0.17 -7.74 18.62
CA VAL A 252 -1.36 -8.22 17.90
C VAL A 252 -2.34 -8.82 18.89
N ARG A 253 -3.61 -8.88 18.50
CA ARG A 253 -4.60 -9.62 19.26
C ARG A 253 -4.61 -11.08 18.83
N PRO A 254 -4.62 -12.05 19.76
CA PRO A 254 -4.62 -13.48 19.43
C PRO A 254 -5.79 -13.92 18.56
N GLU A 255 -6.93 -13.23 18.64
CA GLU A 255 -8.14 -13.53 17.86
C GLU A 255 -8.09 -13.06 16.41
N TRP A 256 -7.13 -12.21 16.03
CA TRP A 256 -7.03 -11.73 14.66
C TRP A 256 -6.41 -12.81 13.75
N PRO A 257 -7.09 -13.20 12.65
CA PRO A 257 -6.52 -14.15 11.71
C PRO A 257 -5.20 -13.63 11.15
N GLN A 258 -4.16 -14.46 11.20
CA GLN A 258 -2.86 -14.16 10.61
C GLN A 258 -2.84 -14.66 9.17
N ALA A 259 -2.34 -13.86 8.23
CA ALA A 259 -2.05 -14.35 6.88
C ALA A 259 -0.78 -15.21 6.86
N GLY A 260 -0.30 -15.60 5.67
CA GLY A 260 0.93 -16.39 5.51
C GLY A 260 2.24 -15.71 5.93
N THR A 261 2.21 -14.58 6.64
CA THR A 261 3.38 -13.82 7.11
C THR A 261 3.20 -13.27 8.52
N SER A 262 4.29 -12.98 9.23
CA SER A 262 4.29 -12.52 10.62
C SER A 262 3.82 -11.07 10.80
N TRP A 263 3.76 -10.28 9.73
CA TRP A 263 3.40 -8.88 9.82
C TRP A 263 1.91 -8.61 9.50
N LEU A 264 1.23 -9.46 8.73
CA LEU A 264 -0.13 -9.20 8.24
C LEU A 264 -1.19 -9.97 9.05
N TYR A 265 -2.07 -9.22 9.72
CA TYR A 265 -3.22 -9.73 10.47
C TYR A 265 -4.50 -9.06 9.97
N VAL A 266 -5.58 -9.83 9.89
CA VAL A 266 -6.86 -9.40 9.35
C VAL A 266 -7.68 -8.71 10.44
N TYR A 267 -7.90 -7.41 10.28
CA TYR A 267 -8.81 -6.62 11.10
C TYR A 267 -9.41 -5.49 10.24
N PRO A 268 -10.52 -5.76 9.54
CA PRO A 268 -11.08 -4.83 8.56
C PRO A 268 -11.56 -3.53 9.21
N GLU A 269 -12.15 -3.56 10.41
CA GLU A 269 -12.64 -2.34 11.09
C GLU A 269 -11.51 -1.35 11.40
N GLY A 270 -10.27 -1.82 11.48
CA GLY A 270 -9.09 -0.97 11.58
C GLY A 270 -8.96 -0.01 10.40
N PHE A 271 -9.46 -0.39 9.22
CA PHE A 271 -9.40 0.44 8.02
C PHE A 271 -10.34 1.64 8.13
N ARG A 272 -11.61 1.42 8.48
CA ARG A 272 -12.59 2.48 8.74
C ARG A 272 -12.13 3.40 9.87
N LYS A 273 -11.56 2.82 10.93
CA LYS A 273 -10.98 3.58 12.05
C LYS A 273 -9.84 4.49 11.61
N LEU A 274 -8.94 4.02 10.76
CA LEU A 274 -7.84 4.84 10.23
C LEU A 274 -8.35 5.97 9.34
N ILE A 275 -9.31 5.70 8.45
CA ILE A 275 -9.94 6.73 7.60
C ILE A 275 -10.60 7.81 8.48
N SER A 276 -11.32 7.38 9.52
CA SER A 276 -11.92 8.30 10.51
C SER A 276 -10.88 9.10 11.28
N TRP A 277 -9.76 8.49 11.64
CA TRP A 277 -8.64 9.18 12.28
C TRP A 277 -8.05 10.25 11.35
N LEU A 278 -7.75 9.92 10.09
CA LEU A 278 -7.25 10.89 9.11
C LEU A 278 -8.19 12.07 8.95
N LYS A 279 -9.49 11.81 8.83
CA LYS A 279 -10.52 12.85 8.77
C LYS A 279 -10.51 13.75 10.00
N LYS A 280 -10.32 13.19 11.19
CA LYS A 280 -10.24 13.96 12.44
C LYS A 280 -8.97 14.81 12.50
N GLN A 281 -7.83 14.31 12.03
CA GLN A 281 -6.55 15.01 12.08
C GLN A 281 -6.46 16.14 11.05
N TYR A 282 -6.89 15.87 9.82
CA TYR A 282 -6.60 16.74 8.67
C TYR A 282 -7.84 17.35 8.04
N GLY A 283 -9.03 17.06 8.58
CA GLY A 283 -10.31 17.43 7.96
C GLY A 283 -10.70 16.43 6.88
N ASN A 284 -11.79 16.73 6.16
CA ASN A 284 -12.35 15.82 5.15
C ASN A 284 -11.58 15.92 3.81
N VAL A 285 -10.27 15.73 3.86
CA VAL A 285 -9.40 15.68 2.68
C VAL A 285 -9.82 14.55 1.76
N GLU A 286 -9.58 14.72 0.46
CA GLU A 286 -9.74 13.64 -0.50
C GLU A 286 -8.74 12.52 -0.21
N ILE A 287 -9.22 11.28 -0.10
CA ILE A 287 -8.43 10.09 0.20
C ILE A 287 -8.48 9.15 -1.00
N PHE A 288 -7.29 8.78 -1.47
CA PHE A 288 -7.06 7.78 -2.50
C PHE A 288 -6.45 6.55 -1.82
N ILE A 289 -7.18 5.43 -1.75
CA ILE A 289 -6.57 4.18 -1.26
C ILE A 289 -5.63 3.65 -2.34
N THR A 290 -4.34 3.83 -2.13
CA THR A 290 -3.29 3.52 -3.11
C THR A 290 -2.87 2.05 -3.06
N GLU A 291 -3.11 1.36 -1.93
CA GLU A 291 -2.97 -0.09 -1.77
C GLU A 291 -3.88 -0.66 -0.66
N ASN A 292 -4.49 -1.79 -0.96
CA ASN A 292 -5.02 -2.73 0.03
C ASN A 292 -5.02 -4.14 -0.58
N GLY A 293 -4.57 -5.15 0.17
CA GLY A 293 -4.29 -6.47 -0.38
C GLY A 293 -4.10 -7.58 0.64
N PHE A 294 -4.22 -8.82 0.17
CA PHE A 294 -4.04 -10.02 1.00
C PHE A 294 -3.04 -11.00 0.41
N LEU A 295 -2.20 -11.52 1.30
CA LEU A 295 -1.17 -12.49 1.00
C LEU A 295 -1.73 -13.91 1.03
N THR A 296 -1.50 -14.66 -0.04
CA THR A 296 -1.61 -16.12 -0.07
C THR A 296 -0.23 -16.74 -0.27
N SER A 297 -0.15 -18.07 -0.15
CA SER A 297 1.08 -18.84 -0.35
C SER A 297 0.83 -19.96 -1.37
N GLY A 298 1.83 -20.23 -2.22
CA GLY A 298 1.74 -21.30 -3.22
C GLY A 298 0.85 -20.95 -4.42
N GLU A 299 0.56 -21.98 -5.22
CA GLU A 299 -0.31 -21.89 -6.41
C GLU A 299 -1.78 -22.07 -6.01
N ASP A 300 -2.33 -21.05 -5.35
CA ASP A 300 -3.75 -21.02 -4.96
C ASP A 300 -4.53 -20.13 -5.94
N LEU A 301 -5.17 -20.73 -6.96
CA LEU A 301 -6.02 -20.02 -7.92
C LEU A 301 -7.45 -19.78 -7.39
N GLU A 302 -7.89 -20.57 -6.41
CA GLU A 302 -9.23 -20.49 -5.79
C GLU A 302 -9.12 -19.79 -4.42
N ASP A 303 -8.50 -18.62 -4.44
CA ASP A 303 -7.98 -17.84 -3.31
C ASP A 303 -9.08 -17.17 -2.45
N GLN A 304 -9.95 -17.99 -1.85
CA GLN A 304 -11.11 -17.54 -1.10
C GLN A 304 -10.75 -16.57 0.05
N ALA A 305 -9.63 -16.79 0.73
CA ALA A 305 -9.18 -15.89 1.80
C ALA A 305 -8.88 -14.46 1.31
N ARG A 306 -8.41 -14.31 0.06
CA ARG A 306 -8.19 -12.99 -0.57
C ARG A 306 -9.52 -12.33 -0.93
N ILE A 307 -10.49 -13.12 -1.42
CA ILE A 307 -11.85 -12.65 -1.67
C ILE A 307 -12.49 -12.13 -0.38
N ASP A 308 -12.43 -12.91 0.70
CA ASP A 308 -13.01 -12.55 1.99
C ASP A 308 -12.36 -11.27 2.54
N TYR A 309 -11.02 -11.18 2.47
CA TYR A 309 -10.30 -9.97 2.87
C TYR A 309 -10.77 -8.74 2.10
N HIS A 310 -10.81 -8.78 0.76
CA HIS A 310 -11.24 -7.64 -0.04
C HIS A 310 -12.69 -7.26 0.22
N LYS A 311 -13.58 -8.25 0.32
CA LYS A 311 -14.99 -8.04 0.64
C LYS A 311 -15.14 -7.29 1.97
N GLU A 312 -14.50 -7.78 3.03
CA GLU A 312 -14.57 -7.18 4.36
C GLU A 312 -13.92 -5.78 4.42
N HIS A 313 -12.83 -5.54 3.70
CA HIS A 313 -12.16 -4.22 3.71
C HIS A 313 -12.90 -3.18 2.86
N LEU A 314 -13.41 -3.57 1.68
CA LEU A 314 -14.22 -2.69 0.83
C LEU A 314 -15.52 -2.29 1.52
N GLU A 315 -16.09 -3.17 2.33
CA GLU A 315 -17.20 -2.83 3.22
C GLU A 315 -16.84 -1.67 4.15
N GLN A 316 -15.68 -1.75 4.81
CA GLN A 316 -15.26 -0.73 5.76
C GLN A 316 -15.00 0.61 5.08
N VAL A 317 -14.52 0.59 3.83
CA VAL A 317 -14.43 1.78 2.98
C VAL A 317 -15.83 2.34 2.67
N LEU A 318 -16.79 1.50 2.28
CA LEU A 318 -18.18 1.92 2.03
C LEU A 318 -18.82 2.54 3.27
N LEU A 319 -18.61 1.93 4.43
CA LEU A 319 -19.09 2.45 5.71
C LEU A 319 -18.43 3.79 6.04
N ALA A 320 -17.12 3.95 5.82
CA ALA A 320 -16.44 5.22 6.02
C ALA A 320 -17.01 6.33 5.11
N ILE A 321 -17.32 6.01 3.85
CA ILE A 321 -17.93 6.96 2.91
C ILE A 321 -19.37 7.29 3.30
N GLN A 322 -20.21 6.28 3.47
CA GLN A 322 -21.66 6.44 3.56
C GLN A 322 -22.13 6.84 4.96
N GLU A 323 -21.51 6.30 6.01
CA GLU A 323 -21.89 6.55 7.40
C GLU A 323 -21.02 7.65 8.00
N ASP A 324 -19.70 7.57 7.86
CA ASP A 324 -18.76 8.53 8.49
C ASP A 324 -18.53 9.77 7.64
N LYS A 325 -19.06 9.80 6.40
CA LYS A 325 -18.94 10.91 5.45
C LYS A 325 -17.48 11.24 5.10
N ALA A 326 -16.61 10.24 5.05
CA ALA A 326 -15.22 10.41 4.63
C ALA A 326 -15.15 10.59 3.11
N ASN A 327 -14.28 11.49 2.64
CA ASN A 327 -14.08 11.75 1.21
C ASN A 327 -13.11 10.75 0.57
N VAL A 328 -13.46 9.47 0.56
CA VAL A 328 -12.67 8.44 -0.14
C VAL A 328 -13.18 8.33 -1.57
N VAL A 329 -12.30 8.55 -2.56
CA VAL A 329 -12.68 8.69 -3.98
C VAL A 329 -12.20 7.55 -4.87
N ALA A 330 -11.21 6.80 -4.42
CA ALA A 330 -10.61 5.73 -5.21
C ALA A 330 -10.08 4.59 -4.34
N TYR A 331 -10.06 3.39 -4.91
CA TYR A 331 -9.49 2.20 -4.29
C TYR A 331 -8.61 1.42 -5.26
N THR A 332 -7.45 0.99 -4.76
CA THR A 332 -6.47 0.22 -5.53
C THR A 332 -6.16 -1.11 -4.86
N ALA A 333 -6.39 -2.22 -5.58
CA ALA A 333 -5.99 -3.54 -5.11
C ALA A 333 -4.46 -3.70 -5.22
N TRP A 334 -3.81 -4.10 -4.11
CA TRP A 334 -2.46 -4.64 -4.14
C TRP A 334 -2.50 -6.17 -4.17
N SER A 335 -2.10 -6.81 -5.25
CA SER A 335 -1.56 -6.24 -6.50
C SER A 335 -2.24 -6.83 -7.71
N MET A 336 -2.03 -6.22 -8.88
CA MET A 336 -2.55 -6.79 -10.13
C MET A 336 -1.94 -8.16 -10.41
N LEU A 337 -0.63 -8.30 -10.16
CA LEU A 337 0.16 -9.49 -10.47
C LEU A 337 0.93 -9.94 -9.23
N ASP A 338 1.09 -11.25 -9.05
CA ASP A 338 2.16 -11.77 -8.20
C ASP A 338 3.49 -11.17 -8.66
N ASN A 339 4.33 -10.78 -7.71
CA ASN A 339 5.51 -9.98 -7.99
C ASN A 339 6.64 -10.31 -6.99
N PHE A 340 7.80 -9.67 -7.11
CA PHE A 340 8.90 -9.82 -6.16
C PHE A 340 8.59 -9.04 -4.86
N GLU A 341 8.19 -9.74 -3.80
CA GLU A 341 7.76 -9.17 -2.52
C GLU A 341 8.96 -8.95 -1.57
N TRP A 342 9.91 -8.14 -2.03
CA TRP A 342 11.02 -7.63 -1.21
C TRP A 342 11.81 -8.74 -0.51
N SER A 343 11.87 -8.72 0.83
CA SER A 343 12.60 -9.73 1.61
C SER A 343 11.99 -11.13 1.53
N ASP A 344 10.72 -11.26 1.16
CA ASP A 344 10.06 -12.57 1.01
C ASP A 344 10.32 -13.20 -0.36
N GLY A 345 10.87 -12.43 -1.31
CA GLY A 345 11.09 -12.87 -2.69
C GLY A 345 9.78 -13.21 -3.39
N TYR A 346 9.71 -14.37 -4.05
CA TYR A 346 8.50 -14.82 -4.76
C TYR A 346 7.62 -15.75 -3.91
N ARG A 347 7.92 -15.95 -2.63
CA ARG A 347 7.14 -16.83 -1.75
C ARG A 347 5.76 -16.29 -1.46
N SER A 348 5.68 -14.98 -1.30
CA SER A 348 4.47 -14.24 -0.91
C SER A 348 3.69 -13.84 -2.17
N LYS A 349 2.41 -14.22 -2.24
CA LYS A 349 1.55 -13.98 -3.40
C LYS A 349 0.48 -12.95 -3.03
N PHE A 350 0.49 -11.79 -3.68
CA PHE A 350 -0.51 -10.72 -3.50
C PHE A 350 -1.40 -10.51 -4.74
N GLY A 351 -1.06 -11.16 -5.85
CA GLY A 351 -1.66 -10.88 -7.15
C GLY A 351 -3.08 -11.40 -7.29
N LEU A 352 -3.96 -10.55 -7.82
CA LEU A 352 -5.21 -11.00 -8.45
C LEU A 352 -4.92 -12.00 -9.57
N TYR A 353 -3.79 -11.83 -10.26
CA TYR A 353 -3.26 -12.79 -11.23
C TYR A 353 -1.99 -13.46 -10.69
N GLU A 354 -1.94 -14.77 -10.85
CA GLU A 354 -0.73 -15.57 -10.65
C GLU A 354 0.29 -15.23 -11.73
N VAL A 355 1.57 -15.23 -11.37
CA VAL A 355 2.69 -15.25 -12.32
C VAL A 355 3.51 -16.50 -12.08
N ASP A 356 3.64 -17.33 -13.12
CA ASP A 356 4.52 -18.50 -13.10
C ASP A 356 5.98 -18.05 -13.25
N PHE A 357 6.69 -17.96 -12.12
CA PHE A 357 8.10 -17.54 -12.09
C PHE A 357 9.09 -18.62 -12.54
N ASN A 358 8.63 -19.86 -12.71
CA ASN A 358 9.44 -20.95 -13.26
C ASN A 358 9.35 -21.01 -14.79
N ASP A 359 8.25 -20.50 -15.37
CA ASP A 359 8.11 -20.32 -16.81
C ASP A 359 8.87 -19.06 -17.28
N PRO A 360 9.84 -19.17 -18.21
CA PRO A 360 10.50 -18.01 -18.80
C PRO A 360 9.56 -17.02 -19.48
N ALA A 361 8.39 -17.47 -19.95
CA ALA A 361 7.36 -16.62 -20.54
C ALA A 361 6.57 -15.82 -19.49
N ARG A 362 6.75 -16.09 -18.19
CA ARG A 362 6.05 -15.46 -17.06
C ARG A 362 4.53 -15.51 -17.26
N VAL A 363 4.00 -16.69 -17.49
CA VAL A 363 2.56 -16.87 -17.78
C VAL A 363 1.73 -16.28 -16.63
N ARG A 364 0.70 -15.48 -16.98
CA ARG A 364 -0.24 -14.91 -16.01
C ARG A 364 -1.55 -15.69 -16.01
N ARG A 365 -2.07 -16.06 -14.84
CA ARG A 365 -3.34 -16.80 -14.71
C ARG A 365 -4.28 -16.08 -13.74
N PRO A 366 -5.53 -15.77 -14.11
CA PRO A 366 -6.46 -15.10 -13.20
C PRO A 366 -6.81 -16.02 -12.04
N ARG A 367 -6.86 -15.47 -10.83
CA ARG A 367 -7.44 -16.14 -9.67
C ARG A 367 -8.93 -15.88 -9.55
N ALA A 368 -9.61 -16.62 -8.68
CA ALA A 368 -11.00 -16.36 -8.32
C ALA A 368 -11.20 -14.91 -7.80
N SER A 369 -10.22 -14.36 -7.08
CA SER A 369 -10.22 -12.96 -6.66
C SER A 369 -10.19 -11.95 -7.81
N ALA A 370 -9.56 -12.25 -8.94
CA ALA A 370 -9.61 -11.37 -10.12
C ALA A 370 -11.03 -11.27 -10.67
N GLN A 371 -11.74 -12.40 -10.75
CA GLN A 371 -13.13 -12.44 -11.19
C GLN A 371 -14.05 -11.71 -10.19
N PHE A 372 -13.89 -11.97 -8.89
CA PHE A 372 -14.60 -11.24 -7.84
C PHE A 372 -14.37 -9.73 -7.92
N TYR A 373 -13.12 -9.30 -8.08
CA TYR A 373 -12.77 -7.88 -8.16
C TYR A 373 -13.38 -7.22 -9.39
N LYS A 374 -13.30 -7.87 -10.56
CA LYS A 374 -13.94 -7.42 -11.79
C LYS A 374 -15.45 -7.17 -11.62
N GLU A 375 -16.14 -8.08 -10.93
CA GLU A 375 -17.58 -7.93 -10.67
C GLU A 375 -17.88 -6.73 -9.78
N ILE A 376 -17.03 -6.43 -8.78
CA ILE A 376 -17.14 -5.21 -7.97
C ILE A 376 -16.96 -3.96 -8.82
N VAL A 377 -15.93 -3.91 -9.68
CA VAL A 377 -15.66 -2.76 -10.53
C VAL A 377 -16.82 -2.49 -11.51
N GLN A 378 -17.47 -3.54 -12.01
CA GLN A 378 -18.61 -3.45 -12.90
C GLN A 378 -19.93 -3.08 -12.18
N ALA A 379 -20.03 -3.32 -10.87
CA ALA A 379 -21.25 -3.12 -10.09
C ALA A 379 -21.41 -1.71 -9.49
N LYS A 380 -20.44 -0.81 -9.69
CA LYS A 380 -20.41 0.56 -9.16
C LYS A 380 -21.61 1.42 -9.57
#